data_AF-A0A915PV09-F1
#
_entry.id   AF-A0A915PV09-F1
#
_cell.length_a   1.000
_cell.length_b   1.000
_cell.length_c   1.000
_cell.angle_alpha   90.00
_cell.angle_beta   90.00
_cell.angle_gamma   90.00
#
_symmetry.space_group_name_H-M   'P 1'
#
loop_
_entity.id
_entity.type
_entity.pdbx_description
1 polymer ?
#
loop_
_entity_poly.entity_id
_entity_poly.type
_entity_poly.pdbx_seq_one_letter_code
_entity_poly.pdbx_strand_id
1 'polypeptide(L)'
;MGENSNSNVSNHLLEVADKYNLAHKHLVQLIIRHGILQVRHSTSARNSFTTPKFIYLESYDPFLYFSKGSTITQPDDGQEKILLEKLLIAINSALIPLSLRLVQADDEYDDENSYIVLLSDRRPNDLLRNAFGLTLNDFTLFHLWIDAICNSENGEISKYDALAIASSLLTKVWFIQLFL
;
A
#
# COMPACT_ATOMS: atom_id res chain seq x y z
N MET A 1 7.75 -41.37 -10.36
CA MET A 1 7.43 -40.43 -11.47
C MET A 1 6.38 -39.46 -10.96
N GLY A 2 6.79 -38.26 -10.54
CA GLY A 2 5.86 -37.30 -9.96
C GLY A 2 6.56 -36.05 -9.44
N GLU A 3 7.17 -35.27 -10.35
CA GLU A 3 7.80 -33.97 -9.99
C GLU A 3 7.47 -32.84 -10.99
N ASN A 4 6.67 -33.09 -12.04
CA ASN A 4 6.58 -32.19 -13.20
C ASN A 4 5.46 -31.13 -13.14
N SER A 5 4.64 -31.09 -12.10
CA SER A 5 3.54 -30.11 -11.97
C SER A 5 3.94 -28.81 -11.29
N ASN A 6 5.00 -28.84 -10.47
CA ASN A 6 5.31 -27.76 -9.53
C ASN A 6 6.15 -26.64 -10.16
N SER A 7 7.05 -26.97 -11.09
CA SER A 7 7.85 -25.94 -11.79
C SER A 7 7.02 -25.11 -12.76
N ASN A 8 5.96 -25.70 -13.33
CA ASN A 8 5.12 -25.03 -14.32
C ASN A 8 4.33 -23.86 -13.75
N VAL A 9 3.86 -23.94 -12.50
CA VAL A 9 3.09 -22.85 -11.88
C VAL A 9 4.00 -21.66 -11.57
N SER A 10 5.15 -21.88 -10.94
CA SER A 10 6.11 -20.81 -10.64
C SER A 10 6.62 -20.12 -11.91
N ASN A 11 6.97 -20.90 -12.94
CA ASN A 11 7.40 -20.35 -14.23
C ASN A 11 6.29 -19.56 -14.93
N HIS A 12 5.04 -20.02 -14.87
CA HIS A 12 3.90 -19.29 -15.42
C HIS A 12 3.66 -17.98 -14.66
N LEU A 13 3.74 -17.99 -13.32
CA LEU A 13 3.60 -16.77 -12.50
C LEU A 13 4.71 -15.76 -12.78
N LEU A 14 5.94 -16.21 -13.00
CA LEU A 14 7.07 -15.37 -13.41
C LEU A 14 6.86 -14.76 -14.80
N GLU A 15 6.42 -15.55 -15.77
CA GLU A 15 6.17 -15.06 -17.15
C GLU A 15 5.03 -14.02 -17.17
N VAL A 16 4.02 -14.24 -16.34
CA VAL A 16 2.87 -13.36 -16.21
C VAL A 16 3.22 -12.06 -15.47
N ALA A 17 4.04 -12.12 -14.42
CA ALA A 17 4.54 -10.94 -13.70
C ALA A 17 5.33 -9.98 -14.61
N ASP A 18 5.89 -10.49 -15.72
CA ASP A 18 6.62 -9.67 -16.69
C ASP A 18 5.70 -8.88 -17.64
N LYS A 19 4.37 -9.10 -17.62
CA LYS A 19 3.41 -8.51 -18.59
C LYS A 19 2.20 -7.84 -17.92
N TYR A 20 2.07 -6.52 -18.05
CA TYR A 20 0.92 -5.78 -17.51
C TYR A 20 -0.43 -6.23 -18.13
N ASN A 21 -1.40 -6.59 -17.30
CA ASN A 21 -2.69 -7.15 -17.74
C ASN A 21 -3.84 -6.85 -16.73
N LEU A 22 -4.96 -7.56 -16.83
CA LEU A 22 -6.17 -7.33 -16.01
C LEU A 22 -5.91 -7.47 -14.51
N ALA A 23 -5.19 -8.50 -14.08
CA ALA A 23 -4.93 -8.73 -12.67
C ALA A 23 -4.04 -7.63 -12.07
N HIS A 24 -3.07 -7.12 -12.83
CA HIS A 24 -2.29 -5.94 -12.44
C HIS A 24 -3.17 -4.71 -12.23
N LYS A 25 -4.20 -4.50 -13.07
CA LYS A 25 -5.18 -3.41 -12.90
C LYS A 25 -5.99 -3.60 -11.62
N HIS A 26 -6.43 -4.81 -11.33
CA HIS A 26 -7.17 -5.12 -10.09
C HIS A 26 -6.32 -4.90 -8.84
N LEU A 27 -5.05 -5.29 -8.86
CA LEU A 27 -4.14 -5.01 -7.77
C LEU A 27 -3.98 -3.50 -7.53
N VAL A 28 -3.78 -2.71 -8.59
CA VAL A 28 -3.70 -1.24 -8.46
C VAL A 28 -5.01 -0.66 -7.89
N GLN A 29 -6.18 -1.12 -8.35
CA GLN A 29 -7.47 -0.70 -7.80
C GLN A 29 -7.60 -1.02 -6.31
N LEU A 30 -7.11 -2.20 -5.91
CA LEU A 30 -7.14 -2.64 -4.53
C LEU A 30 -6.20 -1.80 -3.67
N ILE A 31 -5.00 -1.45 -4.16
CA ILE A 31 -4.08 -0.52 -3.48
C ILE A 31 -4.73 0.85 -3.31
N ILE A 32 -5.33 1.41 -4.37
CA ILE A 32 -6.03 2.71 -4.32
C ILE A 32 -7.14 2.69 -3.26
N ARG A 33 -7.88 1.58 -3.16
CA ARG A 33 -8.99 1.45 -2.20
C ARG A 33 -8.50 1.39 -0.74
N HIS A 34 -7.38 0.72 -0.47
CA HIS A 34 -6.86 0.53 0.89
C HIS A 34 -5.89 1.64 1.32
N GLY A 35 -5.32 2.40 0.38
CA GLY A 35 -4.30 3.41 0.63
C GLY A 35 -2.90 2.82 0.79
N ILE A 36 -2.75 1.82 1.66
CA ILE A 36 -1.51 1.06 1.89
C ILE A 36 -1.79 -0.44 1.88
N LEU A 37 -0.86 -1.25 1.38
CA LEU A 37 -0.92 -2.70 1.46
C LEU A 37 0.29 -3.26 2.21
N GLN A 38 0.03 -3.98 3.30
CA GLN A 38 1.09 -4.65 4.05
C GLN A 38 1.64 -5.86 3.28
N VAL A 39 2.96 -6.00 3.32
CA VAL A 39 3.77 -7.09 2.81
C VAL A 39 4.45 -7.71 4.03
N ARG A 40 3.88 -8.81 4.54
CA ARG A 40 4.49 -9.57 5.63
C ARG A 40 5.45 -10.61 5.10
N HIS A 41 6.73 -10.50 5.45
CA HIS A 41 7.72 -11.54 5.20
C HIS A 41 7.67 -12.61 6.30
N SER A 42 6.59 -13.39 6.38
CA SER A 42 6.49 -14.38 7.47
C SER A 42 7.24 -15.67 7.14
N THR A 43 8.38 -15.87 7.81
CA THR A 43 9.04 -17.18 7.95
C THR A 43 8.34 -18.10 8.96
N SER A 44 7.27 -17.66 9.63
CA SER A 44 6.56 -18.49 10.61
C SER A 44 5.19 -17.90 11.01
N ALA A 45 4.10 -18.27 10.33
CA ALA A 45 2.75 -18.37 10.92
C ALA A 45 1.70 -18.79 9.88
N ARG A 46 1.21 -20.02 10.03
CA ARG A 46 -0.09 -20.47 9.52
C ARG A 46 -1.23 -19.62 10.12
N ASN A 47 -1.57 -18.48 9.52
CA ASN A 47 -2.75 -17.63 9.77
C ASN A 47 -2.33 -16.18 10.03
N SER A 48 -2.00 -15.44 8.97
CA SER A 48 -2.19 -13.99 8.99
C SER A 48 -2.34 -13.49 7.57
N PHE A 49 -3.41 -12.73 7.36
CA PHE A 49 -3.78 -12.13 6.09
C PHE A 49 -2.69 -11.18 5.57
N THR A 50 -2.75 -10.96 4.24
CA THR A 50 -2.06 -9.94 3.43
C THR A 50 -0.56 -10.09 3.21
N THR A 51 -0.23 -10.99 2.29
CA THR A 51 0.88 -10.79 1.35
C THR A 51 0.30 -10.49 -0.04
N PRO A 52 1.07 -9.88 -0.95
CA PRO A 52 0.76 -9.85 -2.39
C PRO A 52 0.31 -11.22 -2.94
N LYS A 53 0.74 -12.31 -2.28
CA LYS A 53 0.30 -13.71 -2.40
C LYS A 53 -1.23 -13.90 -2.50
N PHE A 54 -2.04 -13.25 -1.65
CA PHE A 54 -3.51 -13.41 -1.67
C PHE A 54 -4.17 -12.66 -2.83
N ILE A 55 -3.75 -11.42 -3.07
CA ILE A 55 -4.33 -10.56 -4.10
C ILE A 55 -3.91 -11.03 -5.50
N TYR A 56 -2.70 -11.58 -5.63
CA TYR A 56 -2.18 -12.15 -6.89
C TYR A 56 -2.89 -13.46 -7.28
N LEU A 57 -3.17 -14.35 -6.31
CA LEU A 57 -3.88 -15.61 -6.57
C LEU A 57 -5.38 -15.42 -6.84
N GLU A 58 -6.08 -14.52 -6.14
CA GLU A 58 -7.49 -14.21 -6.42
C GLU A 58 -7.70 -13.48 -7.76
N SER A 59 -6.76 -12.61 -8.16
CA SER A 59 -6.92 -11.78 -9.36
C SER A 59 -6.56 -12.51 -10.67
N TYR A 60 -5.79 -13.59 -10.61
CA TYR A 60 -5.38 -14.35 -11.79
C TYR A 60 -6.18 -15.63 -12.03
N ASP A 61 -6.59 -16.37 -10.99
CA ASP A 61 -7.44 -17.55 -11.17
C ASP A 61 -8.17 -17.98 -9.89
N PRO A 62 -9.47 -17.67 -9.76
CA PRO A 62 -10.30 -18.16 -8.66
C PRO A 62 -10.36 -19.70 -8.58
N PHE A 63 -10.13 -20.43 -9.69
CA PHE A 63 -10.25 -21.89 -9.73
C PHE A 63 -9.00 -22.62 -9.22
N LEU A 64 -7.84 -21.97 -9.19
CA LEU A 64 -6.62 -22.53 -8.59
C LEU A 64 -6.81 -22.78 -7.09
N TYR A 65 -7.49 -21.87 -6.37
CA TYR A 65 -7.80 -22.00 -4.95
C TYR A 65 -8.93 -23.00 -4.63
N PHE A 66 -9.90 -23.14 -5.54
CA PHE A 66 -11.05 -24.03 -5.35
C PHE A 66 -10.83 -25.46 -5.85
N SER A 67 -9.70 -25.75 -6.50
CA SER A 67 -9.36 -27.14 -6.87
C SER A 67 -8.96 -27.95 -5.62
N LYS A 68 -9.96 -28.60 -5.01
CA LYS A 68 -9.76 -29.67 -4.02
C LYS A 68 -8.83 -30.74 -4.61
N GLY A 69 -7.52 -30.62 -4.39
CA GLY A 69 -6.56 -31.68 -4.69
C GLY A 69 -5.27 -31.29 -5.40
N SER A 70 -5.04 -30.02 -5.77
CA SER A 70 -3.71 -29.60 -6.21
C SER A 70 -2.91 -29.08 -5.01
N THR A 71 -1.82 -29.76 -4.67
CA THR A 71 -0.77 -29.21 -3.81
C THR A 71 -0.09 -28.08 -4.59
N ILE A 72 -0.64 -26.88 -4.51
CA ILE A 72 0.06 -25.66 -4.94
C ILE A 72 1.26 -25.53 -4.00
N THR A 73 2.45 -25.88 -4.49
CA THR A 73 3.68 -25.61 -3.76
C THR A 73 3.85 -24.10 -3.71
N GLN A 74 3.78 -23.54 -2.51
CA GLN A 74 4.01 -22.13 -2.32
C GLN A 74 5.44 -21.80 -2.76
N PRO A 75 5.66 -20.69 -3.48
CA PRO A 75 7.02 -20.20 -3.73
C PRO A 75 7.75 -20.04 -2.41
N ASP A 76 9.04 -20.36 -2.40
CA ASP A 76 9.91 -20.05 -1.26
C ASP A 76 10.15 -18.54 -1.15
N ASP A 77 10.68 -18.09 -0.01
CA ASP A 77 10.87 -16.67 0.29
C ASP A 77 11.70 -15.93 -0.78
N GLY A 78 12.68 -16.63 -1.39
CA GLY A 78 13.52 -16.08 -2.46
C GLY A 78 12.73 -15.88 -3.75
N GLN A 79 11.89 -16.86 -4.12
CA GLN A 79 11.00 -16.77 -5.27
C GLN A 79 9.92 -15.69 -5.08
N GLU A 80 9.37 -15.56 -3.88
CA GLU A 80 8.38 -14.51 -3.57
C GLU A 80 8.95 -13.11 -3.75
N LYS A 81 10.19 -12.90 -3.29
CA LYS A 81 10.89 -11.63 -3.47
C LYS A 81 11.07 -11.28 -4.95
N ILE A 82 11.57 -12.24 -5.76
CA ILE A 82 11.79 -12.04 -7.20
C ILE A 82 10.47 -11.75 -7.92
N LEU A 83 9.40 -12.47 -7.58
CA LEU A 83 8.06 -12.24 -8.13
C LEU A 83 7.56 -10.84 -7.80
N LEU A 84 7.73 -10.40 -6.55
CA LEU A 84 7.30 -9.07 -6.12
C LEU A 84 8.06 -7.96 -6.86
N GLU A 85 9.37 -8.09 -6.98
CA GLU A 85 10.20 -7.13 -7.73
C GLU A 85 9.75 -7.02 -9.19
N LYS A 86 9.55 -8.16 -9.88
CA LYS A 86 9.06 -8.18 -11.26
C LYS A 86 7.68 -7.56 -11.42
N LEU A 87 6.77 -7.87 -10.50
CA LEU A 87 5.42 -7.30 -10.48
C LEU A 87 5.46 -5.77 -10.34
N LEU A 88 6.25 -5.26 -9.40
CA LEU A 88 6.42 -3.83 -9.20
C LEU A 88 6.99 -3.16 -10.45
N ILE A 89 7.97 -3.77 -11.11
CA ILE A 89 8.54 -3.27 -12.37
C ILE A 89 7.48 -3.21 -13.48
N ALA A 90 6.70 -4.27 -13.67
CA ALA A 90 5.69 -4.33 -14.73
C ALA A 90 4.56 -3.31 -14.50
N ILE A 91 4.10 -3.17 -13.26
CA ILE A 91 3.07 -2.18 -12.91
C ILE A 91 3.61 -0.77 -13.04
N ASN A 92 4.80 -0.49 -12.50
CA ASN A 92 5.40 0.85 -12.57
C ASN A 92 5.63 1.29 -14.01
N SER A 93 6.04 0.38 -14.89
CA SER A 93 6.18 0.65 -16.32
C SER A 93 4.87 1.15 -16.95
N ALA A 94 3.71 0.63 -16.51
CA ALA A 94 2.39 1.09 -16.95
C ALA A 94 1.93 2.40 -16.25
N LEU A 95 2.42 2.68 -15.04
CA LEU A 95 2.07 3.86 -14.25
C LEU A 95 2.90 5.12 -14.57
N ILE A 96 4.12 4.96 -15.10
CA ILE A 96 5.01 6.08 -15.46
C ILE A 96 4.31 7.19 -16.27
N PRO A 97 3.55 6.89 -17.35
CA PRO A 97 2.86 7.94 -18.13
C PRO A 97 1.82 8.73 -17.32
N LEU A 98 1.31 8.15 -16.23
CA LEU A 98 0.34 8.79 -15.33
C LEU A 98 1.01 9.59 -14.21
N SER A 99 2.36 9.59 -14.14
CA SER A 99 3.12 10.19 -13.02
C SER A 99 2.75 9.55 -11.68
N LEU A 100 2.58 8.23 -11.70
CA LEU A 100 2.29 7.40 -10.53
C LEU A 100 3.38 6.33 -10.40
N ARG A 101 3.66 5.91 -9.17
CA ARG A 101 4.56 4.79 -8.89
C ARG A 101 4.14 4.03 -7.64
N LEU A 102 4.24 2.71 -7.70
CA LEU A 102 4.22 1.84 -6.54
C LEU A 102 5.62 1.80 -5.93
N VAL A 103 5.68 1.99 -4.62
CA VAL A 103 6.90 1.93 -3.82
C VAL A 103 6.67 0.95 -2.68
N GLN A 104 7.64 0.08 -2.45
CA GLN A 104 7.74 -0.68 -1.22
C GLN A 104 8.54 0.15 -0.21
N ALA A 105 8.00 0.30 1.00
CA ALA A 105 8.64 1.01 2.11
C ALA A 105 8.56 0.14 3.37
N ASP A 106 9.65 0.07 4.11
CA ASP A 106 9.71 -0.69 5.37
C ASP A 106 9.06 0.11 6.50
N ASP A 107 8.48 -0.59 7.48
CA ASP A 107 7.97 0.04 8.69
C ASP A 107 9.14 0.54 9.55
N GLU A 108 9.04 1.77 10.07
CA GLU A 108 10.08 2.35 10.92
C GLU A 108 10.26 1.60 12.25
N TYR A 109 9.20 0.95 12.74
CA TYR A 109 9.18 0.29 14.04
C TYR A 109 9.26 -1.25 13.94
N ASP A 110 9.15 -1.82 12.74
CA ASP A 110 9.16 -3.27 12.52
C ASP A 110 9.75 -3.64 11.14
N ASP A 111 11.06 -3.93 11.11
CA ASP A 111 11.79 -4.32 9.90
C ASP A 111 11.24 -5.60 9.22
N GLU A 112 10.40 -6.40 9.91
CA GLU A 112 9.75 -7.58 9.33
C GLU A 112 8.47 -7.22 8.54
N ASN A 113 8.00 -5.97 8.68
CA ASN A 113 6.87 -5.42 7.98
C ASN A 113 7.31 -4.41 6.93
N SER A 114 6.80 -4.59 5.71
CA SER A 114 6.89 -3.57 4.68
C SER A 114 5.51 -3.28 4.11
N TYR A 115 5.38 -2.18 3.40
CA TYR A 115 4.14 -1.71 2.79
C TYR A 115 4.36 -1.36 1.33
N ILE A 116 3.37 -1.64 0.49
CA ILE A 116 3.28 -1.13 -0.87
C ILE A 116 2.31 0.05 -0.87
N VAL A 117 2.80 1.19 -1.36
CA VAL A 117 2.04 2.44 -1.43
C VAL A 117 2.05 2.96 -2.86
N LEU A 118 0.90 3.46 -3.32
CA LEU A 118 0.80 4.19 -4.58
C LEU A 118 1.07 5.67 -4.33
N LEU A 119 2.16 6.16 -4.91
CA LEU A 119 2.57 7.56 -4.83
C LEU A 119 2.30 8.27 -6.16
N SER A 120 2.02 9.57 -6.07
CA SER A 120 2.05 10.46 -7.22
C SER A 120 3.31 11.30 -7.20
N ASP A 121 3.99 11.35 -8.33
CA ASP A 121 5.15 12.22 -8.53
C ASP A 121 4.72 13.66 -8.91
N ARG A 122 3.41 13.90 -9.06
CA ARG A 122 2.87 15.24 -9.27
C ARG A 122 2.77 15.97 -7.95
N ARG A 123 2.91 17.29 -8.01
CA ARG A 123 2.63 18.14 -6.85
C ARG A 123 1.19 17.94 -6.38
N PRO A 124 0.92 18.04 -5.07
CA PRO A 124 -0.42 17.99 -4.52
C PRO A 124 -1.32 18.97 -5.28
N ASN A 125 -2.47 18.47 -5.75
CA ASN A 125 -3.50 19.29 -6.36
C ASN A 125 -4.74 19.24 -5.49
N ASP A 126 -5.46 20.35 -5.40
CA ASP A 126 -6.73 20.52 -4.68
C ASP A 126 -7.80 19.50 -5.11
N LEU A 127 -7.61 18.86 -6.26
CA LEU A 127 -8.43 17.76 -6.76
C LEU A 127 -8.62 16.62 -5.75
N LEU A 128 -7.55 16.17 -5.08
CA LEU A 128 -7.66 15.10 -4.08
C LEU A 128 -8.37 15.60 -2.81
N ARG A 129 -8.04 16.81 -2.33
CA ARG A 129 -8.75 17.45 -1.22
C ARG A 129 -10.26 17.47 -1.47
N ASN A 130 -10.66 17.94 -2.65
CA ASN A 130 -12.06 18.05 -3.03
C ASN A 130 -12.73 16.68 -3.21
N ALA A 131 -12.02 15.68 -3.74
CA ALA A 131 -12.55 14.33 -3.93
C ALA A 131 -12.81 13.59 -2.60
N PHE A 132 -11.99 13.84 -1.58
CA PHE A 132 -12.16 13.24 -0.24
C PHE A 132 -13.12 14.00 0.66
N GLY A 133 -13.69 15.13 0.21
CA GLY A 133 -14.59 15.96 1.02
C GLY A 133 -13.91 16.60 2.24
N LEU A 134 -12.58 16.67 2.24
CA LEU A 134 -11.80 17.25 3.33
C LEU A 134 -11.85 18.77 3.24
N THR A 135 -12.10 19.41 4.37
CA THR A 135 -12.13 20.87 4.48
C THR A 135 -10.71 21.44 4.51
N LEU A 136 -10.60 22.76 4.30
CA LEU A 136 -9.33 23.47 4.50
C LEU A 136 -8.81 23.31 5.94
N ASN A 137 -9.72 23.23 6.92
CA ASN A 137 -9.36 23.04 8.32
C ASN A 137 -8.78 21.64 8.57
N ASP A 138 -9.32 20.59 7.94
CA ASP A 138 -8.81 19.23 8.07
C ASP A 138 -7.36 19.15 7.56
N PHE A 139 -7.08 19.77 6.40
CA PHE A 139 -5.73 19.85 5.86
C PHE A 139 -4.79 20.67 6.74
N THR A 140 -5.26 21.80 7.23
CA THR A 140 -4.46 22.67 8.12
C THR A 140 -4.11 21.93 9.41
N LEU A 141 -5.09 21.24 10.00
CA LEU A 141 -4.88 20.44 11.20
C LEU A 141 -3.89 19.29 10.95
N PHE A 142 -4.04 18.57 9.84
CA PHE A 142 -3.11 17.51 9.45
C PHE A 142 -1.68 18.04 9.33
N HIS A 143 -1.47 19.17 8.64
CA HIS A 143 -0.14 19.77 8.51
C HIS A 143 0.43 20.24 9.85
N LEU A 144 -0.38 20.80 10.74
CA LEU A 144 0.07 21.18 12.08
C LEU A 144 0.47 19.97 12.93
N TRP A 145 -0.24 18.85 12.82
CA TRP A 145 0.15 17.61 13.49
C TRP A 145 1.45 17.03 12.91
N ILE A 146 1.60 17.00 11.59
CA ILE A 146 2.85 16.54 10.95
C ILE A 146 4.02 17.42 11.37
N ASP A 147 3.87 18.75 11.37
CA ASP A 147 4.92 19.66 11.82
C ASP A 147 5.29 19.43 13.29
N ALA A 148 4.29 19.21 14.16
CA ALA A 148 4.55 18.90 15.57
C ALA A 148 5.28 17.55 15.74
N ILE A 149 4.94 16.53 14.95
CA ILE A 149 5.61 15.23 14.93
C ILE A 149 7.07 15.39 14.46
N CYS A 150 7.31 16.09 13.36
CA CYS A 150 8.66 16.30 12.82
C CYS A 150 9.57 17.10 13.75
N ASN A 151 9.00 17.98 14.58
CA ASN A 151 9.75 18.78 15.56
C ASN A 151 9.85 18.11 16.94
N SER A 152 9.26 16.92 17.12
CA SER A 152 9.38 16.15 18.36
C SER A 152 10.69 15.35 18.38
N GLU A 153 11.21 15.09 19.58
CA GLU A 153 12.47 14.34 19.74
C GLU A 153 12.34 12.86 19.33
N ASN A 154 11.16 12.27 19.50
CA ASN A 154 10.91 10.85 19.28
C ASN A 154 10.02 10.56 18.06
N GLY A 155 9.70 11.56 17.24
CA GLY A 155 8.82 11.37 16.08
C GLY A 155 7.36 11.12 16.45
N GLU A 156 6.91 11.55 17.63
CA GLU A 156 5.56 11.33 18.12
C GLU A 156 5.02 12.55 18.86
N ILE A 157 3.70 12.70 18.90
CA ILE A 157 3.03 13.70 19.74
C ILE A 157 2.01 13.03 20.65
N SER A 158 1.83 13.57 21.86
CA SER A 158 0.80 13.05 22.75
C SER A 158 -0.60 13.40 22.23
N LYS A 159 -1.60 12.61 22.62
CA LYS A 159 -3.00 12.93 22.33
C LYS A 159 -3.42 14.29 22.89
N TYR A 160 -2.87 14.69 24.04
CA TYR A 160 -3.18 15.98 24.65
C TYR A 160 -2.68 17.14 23.78
N ASP A 161 -1.44 17.04 23.27
CA ASP A 161 -0.84 18.06 22.40
C ASP A 161 -1.58 18.15 21.06
N ALA A 162 -1.94 17.00 20.47
CA ALA A 162 -2.73 16.95 19.25
C ALA A 162 -4.10 17.66 19.42
N LEU A 163 -4.77 17.45 20.56
CA LEU A 163 -6.04 18.10 20.89
C LEU A 163 -5.87 19.60 21.20
N ALA A 164 -4.77 20.00 21.84
CA ALA A 164 -4.46 21.39 22.10
C ALA A 164 -4.26 22.17 20.78
N ILE A 165 -3.55 21.57 19.82
CA ILE A 165 -3.37 22.11 18.46
C ILE A 165 -4.74 22.27 17.76
N ALA A 166 -5.58 21.23 17.79
CA ALA A 166 -6.91 21.28 17.19
C ALA A 166 -7.79 22.39 17.81
N SER A 167 -7.75 22.53 19.13
CA SER A 167 -8.51 23.55 19.86
C SER A 167 -8.04 24.97 19.51
N SER A 168 -6.73 25.17 19.37
CA SER A 168 -6.12 26.45 18.95
C SER A 168 -6.51 26.83 17.52
N LEU A 169 -6.58 25.86 16.62
CA LEU A 169 -7.03 26.09 15.25
C LEU A 169 -8.50 26.57 15.21
N LEU A 170 -9.37 25.94 15.99
CA LEU A 170 -10.78 26.34 16.10
C LEU A 170 -10.91 27.76 16.67
N THR A 171 -10.23 28.09 17.76
CA THR A 171 -10.35 29.44 18.35
C THR A 171 -9.86 30.56 17.42
N LYS A 172 -8.85 30.31 16.58
CA LYS A 172 -8.40 31.25 15.55
C LYS A 172 -9.44 31.49 14.45
N VAL A 173 -10.17 30.46 14.03
CA VAL A 173 -11.23 30.57 13.02
C VAL A 173 -12.41 31.39 13.55
N TRP A 174 -12.80 31.17 14.81
CA TRP A 174 -13.89 31.92 15.44
C TRP A 174 -13.53 33.39 15.66
N PHE A 175 -12.27 33.70 15.97
CA PHE A 175 -11.81 35.09 16.06
C PHE A 175 -11.91 35.80 14.71
N ILE A 176 -11.55 35.17 13.60
CA ILE A 176 -11.62 35.80 12.28
C ILE A 176 -13.08 36.04 11.83
N GLN A 177 -14.02 35.13 12.17
CA GLN A 177 -15.45 35.30 11.85
C GLN A 177 -16.17 36.35 12.70
N LEU A 178 -15.65 36.72 13.86
CA LEU A 178 -16.22 37.77 14.72
C LEU A 178 -15.81 39.20 14.32
N PHE A 179 -14.80 39.33 13.46
CA PHE A 179 -14.24 40.61 13.02
C PHE A 179 -14.35 40.85 11.51
N LEU A 180 -15.14 40.04 10.80
CA LEU A 180 -15.60 40.23 9.41
C LEU A 180 -17.12 40.35 9.38
#